data_AF-A0A1A8LNG8-F1
#
_entry.id   AF-A0A1A8LNG8-F1
#
_cell.length_a   1.000
_cell.length_b   1.000
_cell.length_c   1.000
_cell.angle_alpha   90.00
_cell.angle_beta   90.00
_cell.angle_gamma   90.00
#
_symmetry.space_group_name_H-M   'P 1'
#
loop_
_entity.id
_entity.type
_entity.pdbx_description
1 polymer ?
#
loop_
_entity_poly.entity_id
_entity_poly.type
_entity_poly.pdbx_seq_one_letter_code
_entity_poly.pdbx_strand_id
1 'polypeptide(L)' 'VEKFQDTLMNLAKAVANAAAMLVLKAKNVAQVAEDTVLQNRVIAAATQCALSTSQLVACTKVVSPTIS' A
#
# COMPACT_ATOMS: atom_id res chain seq x y z
N VAL A 1 -3.12 18.03 -19.51
CA VAL A 1 -2.01 17.20 -19.01
C VAL A 1 -1.96 17.22 -17.47
N GLU A 2 -1.84 18.38 -16.80
CA GLU A 2 -1.79 18.48 -15.32
C GLU A 2 -2.92 17.73 -14.58
N LYS A 3 -4.19 17.92 -14.99
CA LYS A 3 -5.34 17.23 -14.36
C LYS A 3 -5.22 15.70 -14.37
N PHE A 4 -4.61 15.12 -15.40
CA PHE A 4 -4.46 13.67 -15.51
C PHE A 4 -3.37 13.17 -14.55
N GLN A 5 -2.26 13.88 -14.48
CA GLN A 5 -1.16 13.59 -13.56
C GLN A 5 -1.59 13.69 -12.09
N ASP A 6 -2.37 14.72 -11.76
CA ASP A 6 -2.95 14.90 -10.43
C ASP A 6 -3.92 13.77 -10.08
N THR A 7 -4.75 13.35 -11.04
CA THR A 7 -5.68 12.24 -10.83
C THR A 7 -4.93 10.94 -10.52
N LEU A 8 -3.87 10.62 -11.29
CA LEU A 8 -3.04 9.43 -11.04
C LEU A 8 -2.36 9.48 -9.67
N MET A 9 -1.84 10.64 -9.28
CA MET A 9 -1.19 10.80 -7.97
C MET A 9 -2.20 10.67 -6.82
N ASN A 10 -3.42 11.21 -6.98
CA ASN A 10 -4.47 11.08 -5.97
C ASN A 10 -4.93 9.62 -5.81
N LEU A 11 -5.08 8.89 -6.90
CA LEU A 11 -5.38 7.45 -6.87
C LEU A 11 -4.26 6.67 -6.18
N ALA A 12 -3.00 6.93 -6.52
CA ALA A 12 -1.85 6.26 -5.92
C ALA A 12 -1.79 6.49 -4.39
N LYS A 13 -2.02 7.74 -3.94
CA LYS A 13 -2.12 8.07 -2.51
C LYS A 13 -3.27 7.35 -1.82
N ALA A 14 -4.45 7.26 -2.46
CA ALA A 14 -5.58 6.53 -1.92
C ALA A 14 -5.25 5.04 -1.72
N VAL A 15 -4.57 4.42 -2.67
CA VAL A 15 -4.10 3.03 -2.56
C VAL A 15 -3.09 2.87 -1.41
N ALA A 16 -2.14 3.79 -1.26
CA ALA A 16 -1.19 3.78 -0.13
C ALA A 16 -1.87 3.88 1.23
N ASN A 17 -2.86 4.77 1.36
CA ASN A 17 -3.64 4.89 2.59
C ASN A 17 -4.45 3.63 2.88
N ALA A 18 -5.06 3.01 1.86
CA ALA A 18 -5.76 1.75 2.00
C ALA A 18 -4.83 0.61 2.43
N ALA A 19 -3.63 0.52 1.85
CA ALA A 19 -2.61 -0.46 2.24
C ALA A 19 -2.11 -0.25 3.68
N ALA A 20 -1.93 1.00 4.10
CA ALA A 20 -1.57 1.31 5.49
C ALA A 20 -2.68 0.87 6.48
N MET A 21 -3.95 1.15 6.18
CA MET A 21 -5.08 0.69 6.98
C MET A 21 -5.19 -0.85 6.98
N LEU A 22 -4.91 -1.50 5.85
CA LEU A 22 -4.87 -2.96 5.75
C LEU A 22 -3.82 -3.54 6.71
N VAL A 23 -2.62 -2.95 6.79
CA VAL A 23 -1.57 -3.41 7.72
C VAL A 23 -2.01 -3.27 9.16
N LEU A 24 -2.65 -2.15 9.53
CA LEU A 24 -3.17 -1.94 10.88
C LEU A 24 -4.23 -2.99 11.23
N LYS A 25 -5.17 -3.24 10.31
CA LYS A 25 -6.20 -4.28 10.49
C LYS A 25 -5.58 -5.67 10.56
N ALA A 26 -4.61 -5.97 9.72
CA ALA A 26 -3.89 -7.24 9.71
C ALA A 26 -3.18 -7.47 11.05
N LYS A 27 -2.55 -6.45 11.65
CA LYS A 27 -1.96 -6.53 13.00
C LYS A 27 -3.02 -6.84 14.06
N ASN A 28 -4.17 -6.15 14.05
CA ASN A 28 -5.25 -6.41 15.01
C ASN A 28 -5.81 -7.83 14.90
N VAL A 29 -6.02 -8.33 13.68
CA VAL A 29 -6.47 -9.72 13.44
C VAL A 29 -5.39 -10.72 13.87
N ALA A 30 -4.12 -10.42 13.58
CA ALA A 30 -3.01 -11.28 13.95
C ALA A 30 -2.81 -11.34 15.48
N GLN A 31 -3.14 -10.28 16.23
CA GLN A 31 -3.07 -10.26 17.70
C GLN A 31 -4.05 -11.22 18.39
N VAL A 32 -5.21 -11.51 17.77
CA VAL A 32 -6.19 -12.46 18.31
C VAL A 32 -5.95 -13.90 17.83
N ALA A 33 -4.99 -14.11 16.93
CA ALA A 33 -4.65 -15.44 16.44
C ALA A 33 -3.73 -16.15 17.46
N GLU A 34 -4.10 -17.38 17.84
CA GLU A 34 -3.32 -18.24 18.75
C GLU A 34 -2.04 -18.78 18.08
N ASP A 35 -2.06 -18.89 16.75
CA ASP A 35 -0.92 -19.35 15.95
C ASP A 35 0.05 -18.19 15.66
N THR A 36 1.18 -18.19 16.37
CA THR A 36 2.26 -17.21 16.23
C THR A 36 2.95 -17.27 14.87
N VAL A 37 2.97 -18.42 14.19
CA VAL A 37 3.51 -18.54 12.83
C VAL A 37 2.58 -17.85 11.85
N LEU A 38 1.27 -18.08 11.97
CA LEU A 38 0.27 -17.41 11.15
C LEU A 38 0.27 -15.89 11.40
N GLN A 39 0.38 -15.46 12.66
CA GLN A 39 0.49 -14.05 13.04
C GLN A 39 1.66 -13.37 12.31
N ASN A 40 2.86 -13.96 12.39
CA ASN A 40 4.05 -13.41 11.74
C ASN A 40 3.93 -13.39 10.21
N ARG A 41 3.32 -14.42 9.61
CA ARG A 41 3.10 -14.48 8.15
C ARG A 41 2.14 -13.39 7.68
N VAL A 42 1.05 -13.14 8.41
CA VAL A 42 0.07 -12.10 8.07
C VAL A 42 0.69 -10.70 8.17
N ILE A 43 1.46 -10.43 9.23
CA ILE A 43 2.14 -9.15 9.41
C ILE A 43 3.22 -8.94 8.32
N ALA A 44 4.00 -9.96 8.01
CA ALA A 44 5.03 -9.90 6.97
C ALA A 44 4.39 -9.64 5.59
N ALA A 45 3.33 -10.37 5.24
CA ALA A 45 2.61 -10.19 3.98
C ALA A 45 1.99 -8.79 3.88
N ALA A 46 1.38 -8.29 4.96
CA ALA A 46 0.79 -6.96 4.99
C ALA A 46 1.87 -5.85 4.86
N THR A 47 3.00 -5.99 5.56
CA THR A 47 4.13 -5.06 5.46
C THR A 47 4.70 -5.05 4.05
N GLN A 48 4.86 -6.23 3.43
CA GLN A 48 5.31 -6.34 2.05
C GLN A 48 4.32 -5.68 1.07
N CYS A 49 3.02 -5.82 1.31
CA CYS A 49 1.99 -5.11 0.54
C CYS A 49 2.18 -3.59 0.62
N ALA A 50 2.35 -3.04 1.83
CA ALA A 50 2.58 -1.61 2.01
C ALA A 50 3.88 -1.10 1.36
N LEU A 51 4.95 -1.90 1.38
CA LEU A 51 6.19 -1.61 0.67
C LEU A 51 5.96 -1.56 -0.84
N SER A 52 5.34 -2.60 -1.40
CA SER A 52 5.01 -2.65 -2.84
C SER A 52 4.10 -1.50 -3.25
N THR A 53 3.16 -1.10 -2.39
CA THR A 53 2.31 0.08 -2.64
C THR A 53 3.11 1.39 -2.59
N SER A 54 4.06 1.52 -1.68
CA SER A 54 4.95 2.70 -1.62
C SER A 54 5.80 2.81 -2.88
N GLN A 55 6.30 1.69 -3.38
CA GLN A 55 6.98 1.60 -4.67
C GLN A 55 6.05 1.99 -5.82
N LEU A 56 4.80 1.54 -5.82
CA LEU A 56 3.80 1.95 -6.82
C LEU A 56 3.61 3.47 -6.84
N VAL A 57 3.46 4.13 -5.68
CA VAL A 57 3.33 5.60 -5.62
C VAL A 57 4.57 6.30 -6.19
N ALA A 58 5.76 5.83 -5.84
CA ALA A 58 7.02 6.37 -6.36
C ALA A 58 7.12 6.17 -7.88
N CYS A 59 6.75 4.99 -8.39
CA CYS A 59 6.68 4.70 -9.81
C CYS A 59 5.69 5.63 -10.52
N THR A 60 4.46 5.78 -10.00
CA THR A 60 3.47 6.71 -10.54
C THR A 60 4.01 8.13 -10.61
N LYS A 61 4.77 8.58 -9.61
CA LYS A 61 5.40 9.91 -9.62
C LYS A 61 6.38 10.11 -10.78
N VAL A 62 7.16 9.09 -11.13
CA VAL A 62 8.16 9.19 -12.20
C VAL A 62 7.58 8.95 -13.60
N VAL A 63 6.52 8.15 -13.73
CA VAL A 63 5.88 7.87 -15.04
C VAL A 63 4.75 8.84 -15.39
N SER A 64 4.15 9.49 -14.39
CA SER A 64 3.08 10.47 -14.61
C SER A 64 3.48 11.60 -15.60
N PRO A 65 4.71 12.15 -15.56
CA PRO A 65 5.18 13.12 -16.55
C PRO A 65 5.33 12.57 -17.97
N THR A 66 5.64 11.27 -18.13
CA THR A 66 5.96 10.65 -19.43
C THR A 66 4.75 10.10 -20.16
N ILE A 67 3.59 9.95 -19.49
CA ILE A 67 2.33 9.45 -20.06
C ILE A 67 1.49 10.60 -20.70
N SER A 68 2.08 11.79 -20.87
CA SER A 68 1.44 13.02 -21.35
C SER A 68 1.00 12.99 -22.82
#